data_AF-A0A016W887-F1
#
_entry.id   AF-A0A016W887-F1
#
_cell.length_a   1.000
_cell.length_b   1.000
_cell.length_c   1.000
_cell.angle_alpha   90.00
_cell.angle_beta   90.00
_cell.angle_gamma   90.00
#
_symmetry.space_group_name_H-M   'P 1'
#
loop_
_entity.id
_entity.type
_entity.pdbx_description
1 polymer ?
#
loop_
_entity_poly.entity_id
_entity_poly.type
_entity_poly.pdbx_seq_one_letter_code
_entity_poly.pdbx_strand_id
1 'polypeptide(L)'
;MPPKKRDSPGRVDPRTKRVQDSRTSETPEEREARLEDNRIRNAESRAAETTERRNARLEQNRLRVAESSATETHEQRETRTEENRLRTADSRAAETPDQHEVRSEANRLRTAASRAAETAEQYETRAETNRLRTAELRAAEAPERRATRLESDRLRNARSRQMLNRADLKMLAFNYNPSCDYRTHPKHAIGKMDVICEHCQAKRFRAEPRGMCCSNGKVRLPPLNEPPEPLLSYTVAATYLARCQFWAIN
;
A
#
# COMPACT_ATOMS: atom_id res chain seq x y z
N MET A 1 -40.47 36.44 -56.87
CA MET A 1 -39.20 35.75 -56.55
C MET A 1 -39.27 34.32 -57.06
N PRO A 2 -38.38 33.85 -57.96
CA PRO A 2 -38.41 32.46 -58.39
C PRO A 2 -37.86 31.55 -57.26
N PRO A 3 -38.41 30.35 -57.08
CA PRO A 3 -38.00 29.44 -56.01
C PRO A 3 -36.60 28.88 -56.32
N LYS A 4 -35.68 29.00 -55.34
CA LYS A 4 -34.34 28.42 -55.45
C LYS A 4 -34.46 26.88 -55.47
N LYS A 5 -34.01 26.25 -56.57
CA LYS A 5 -33.89 24.80 -56.66
C LYS A 5 -32.91 24.31 -55.59
N ARG A 6 -33.34 23.37 -54.75
CA ARG A 6 -32.47 22.66 -53.80
C ARG A 6 -31.48 21.80 -54.57
N ASP A 7 -30.19 21.97 -54.32
CA ASP A 7 -29.15 21.11 -54.87
C ASP A 7 -29.42 19.66 -54.48
N SER A 8 -29.49 18.79 -55.49
CA SER A 8 -29.83 17.38 -55.34
C SER A 8 -28.63 16.60 -54.79
N PRO A 9 -28.70 15.97 -53.61
CA PRO A 9 -27.57 15.30 -52.97
C PRO A 9 -27.12 13.98 -53.63
N GLY A 10 -27.59 13.66 -54.84
CA GLY A 10 -27.37 12.37 -55.50
C GLY A 10 -26.28 12.31 -56.57
N ARG A 11 -25.62 13.42 -56.92
CA ARG A 11 -24.59 13.43 -57.99
C ARG A 11 -23.18 13.42 -57.40
N VAL A 12 -22.52 12.27 -57.48
CA VAL A 12 -21.10 12.15 -57.12
C VAL A 12 -20.27 13.10 -57.99
N ASP A 13 -19.45 13.93 -57.36
CA ASP A 13 -18.58 14.88 -58.05
C ASP A 13 -17.71 14.14 -59.10
N PRO A 14 -17.68 14.59 -60.37
CA PRO A 14 -16.89 13.97 -61.43
C PRO A 14 -15.41 13.78 -61.09
N ARG A 15 -14.84 14.66 -60.24
CA ARG A 15 -13.47 14.56 -59.73
C ARG A 15 -13.31 13.41 -58.76
N THR A 16 -14.27 13.22 -57.86
CA THR A 16 -14.28 12.10 -56.91
C THR A 16 -14.38 10.78 -57.66
N LYS A 17 -15.23 10.71 -58.69
CA LYS A 17 -15.34 9.52 -59.55
C LYS A 17 -14.02 9.21 -60.26
N ARG A 18 -13.37 10.21 -60.86
CA ARG A 18 -12.07 10.02 -61.53
C ARG A 18 -10.97 9.52 -60.59
N VAL A 19 -10.93 10.04 -59.35
CA VAL A 19 -9.97 9.59 -58.32
C VAL A 19 -10.28 8.16 -57.85
N GLN A 20 -11.56 7.79 -57.79
CA GLN A 20 -11.95 6.43 -57.47
C GLN A 20 -11.50 5.47 -58.59
N ASP A 21 -11.77 5.81 -59.84
CA ASP A 21 -11.41 5.00 -61.01
C ASP A 21 -9.88 4.84 -61.14
N SER A 22 -9.11 5.90 -60.87
CA SER A 22 -7.64 5.81 -60.84
C SER A 22 -7.16 4.90 -59.71
N ARG A 23 -7.75 4.99 -58.50
CA ARG A 23 -7.39 4.13 -57.37
C ARG A 23 -7.75 2.66 -57.59
N THR A 24 -8.80 2.36 -58.35
CA THR A 24 -9.16 0.99 -58.69
C THR A 24 -8.29 0.37 -59.77
N SER A 25 -7.59 1.21 -60.55
CA SER A 25 -6.68 0.77 -61.61
C SER A 25 -5.20 0.85 -61.22
N GLU A 26 -4.89 1.32 -60.00
CA GLU A 26 -3.53 1.40 -59.45
C GLU A 26 -2.91 0.02 -59.30
N THR A 27 -1.63 -0.09 -59.71
CA THR A 27 -0.78 -1.24 -59.37
C THR A 27 -0.40 -1.23 -57.89
N PRO A 28 0.01 -2.38 -57.31
CA PRO A 28 0.51 -2.44 -55.94
C PRO A 28 1.65 -1.46 -55.65
N GLU A 29 2.59 -1.31 -56.59
CA GLU A 29 3.76 -0.42 -56.48
C GLU A 29 3.35 1.05 -56.51
N GLU A 30 2.47 1.44 -57.43
CA GLU A 30 1.94 2.82 -57.49
C GLU A 30 1.12 3.16 -56.25
N ARG A 31 0.33 2.19 -55.75
CA ARG A 31 -0.42 2.34 -54.51
C ARG A 31 0.53 2.54 -53.32
N GLU A 32 1.61 1.78 -53.25
CA GLU A 32 2.61 1.91 -52.19
C GLU A 32 3.33 3.25 -52.24
N ALA A 33 3.79 3.69 -53.42
CA ALA A 33 4.40 5.00 -53.62
C ALA A 33 3.44 6.14 -53.19
N ARG A 34 2.17 6.08 -53.59
CA ARG A 34 1.16 7.07 -53.18
C ARG A 34 0.93 7.10 -51.66
N LEU A 35 0.94 5.93 -51.01
CA LEU A 35 0.80 5.83 -49.56
C LEU A 35 2.06 6.33 -48.84
N GLU A 36 3.25 6.09 -49.41
CA GLU A 36 4.51 6.65 -48.91
C GLU A 36 4.53 8.17 -48.98
N ASP A 37 4.19 8.75 -50.13
CA ASP A 37 4.06 10.21 -50.27
C ASP A 37 3.03 10.80 -49.30
N ASN A 38 1.98 10.06 -48.96
CA ASN A 38 1.02 10.49 -47.95
C ASN A 38 1.61 10.40 -46.53
N ARG A 39 2.37 9.35 -46.22
CA ARG A 39 3.08 9.20 -44.94
C ARG A 39 4.08 10.34 -44.74
N ILE A 40 4.89 10.64 -45.75
CA ILE A 40 5.90 11.71 -45.73
C ILE A 40 5.22 13.06 -45.48
N ARG A 41 4.25 13.46 -46.31
CA ARG A 41 3.53 14.74 -46.14
C ARG A 41 2.87 14.87 -44.77
N ASN A 42 2.28 13.79 -44.26
CA ASN A 42 1.68 13.80 -42.92
C ASN A 42 2.73 13.91 -41.82
N ALA A 43 3.90 13.30 -41.98
CA ALA A 43 5.00 13.40 -41.03
C ALA A 43 5.57 14.82 -41.00
N GLU A 44 5.81 15.43 -42.16
CA GLU A 44 6.25 16.82 -42.30
C GLU A 44 5.23 17.78 -41.67
N SER A 45 3.94 17.61 -41.97
CA SER A 45 2.89 18.44 -41.37
C SER A 45 2.81 18.29 -39.85
N ARG A 46 3.08 17.10 -39.29
CA ARG A 46 3.14 16.87 -37.84
C ARG A 46 4.41 17.45 -37.20
N ALA A 47 5.53 17.43 -37.92
CA ALA A 47 6.79 17.99 -37.44
C ALA A 47 6.74 19.52 -37.38
N ALA A 48 6.03 20.16 -38.32
CA ALA A 48 5.80 21.60 -38.34
C ALA A 48 4.60 22.06 -37.48
N GLU A 49 3.93 21.14 -36.77
CA GLU A 49 2.72 21.43 -36.00
C GLU A 49 3.04 22.25 -34.74
N THR A 50 2.26 23.31 -34.48
CA THR A 50 2.36 24.04 -33.21
C THR A 50 1.80 23.21 -32.05
N THR A 51 2.20 23.53 -30.82
CA THR A 51 1.72 22.84 -29.61
C THR A 51 0.20 22.90 -29.47
N GLU A 52 -0.41 24.06 -29.75
CA GLU A 52 -1.86 24.26 -29.72
C GLU A 52 -2.58 23.37 -30.74
N ARG A 53 -2.10 23.35 -31.98
CA ARG A 53 -2.69 22.54 -33.05
C ARG A 53 -2.53 21.05 -32.76
N ARG A 54 -1.37 20.65 -32.22
CA ARG A 54 -1.11 19.28 -31.73
C ARG A 54 -2.09 18.89 -30.64
N ASN A 55 -2.31 19.76 -29.66
CA ASN A 55 -3.24 19.49 -28.55
C ASN A 55 -4.69 19.37 -29.07
N ALA A 56 -5.13 20.27 -29.94
CA ALA A 56 -6.46 20.20 -30.55
C ALA A 56 -6.67 18.92 -31.35
N ARG A 57 -5.67 18.50 -32.15
CA ARG A 57 -5.71 17.25 -32.91
C ARG A 57 -5.75 16.01 -32.01
N LEU A 58 -4.96 16.00 -30.94
CA LEU A 58 -4.96 14.89 -29.97
C LEU A 58 -6.29 14.83 -29.21
N GLU A 59 -6.87 15.97 -28.87
CA GLU A 59 -8.16 16.05 -28.18
C GLU A 59 -9.29 15.55 -29.09
N GLN A 60 -9.32 15.99 -30.35
CA GLN A 60 -10.28 15.48 -31.33
C GLN A 60 -10.14 13.95 -31.52
N ASN A 61 -8.91 13.43 -31.47
CA ASN A 61 -8.67 11.99 -31.55
C ASN A 61 -9.22 11.26 -30.30
N ARG A 62 -8.99 11.79 -29.09
CA ARG A 62 -9.55 11.25 -27.84
C ARG A 62 -11.07 11.20 -27.88
N LEU A 63 -11.72 12.27 -28.31
CA LEU A 63 -13.18 12.33 -28.44
C LEU A 63 -13.70 11.26 -29.41
N ARG A 64 -13.11 11.15 -30.60
CA ARG A 64 -13.50 10.13 -31.58
C ARG A 64 -13.33 8.70 -31.05
N VAL A 65 -12.25 8.42 -30.32
CA VAL A 65 -12.01 7.10 -29.70
C VAL A 65 -13.02 6.83 -28.58
N ALA A 66 -13.33 7.84 -27.76
CA ALA A 66 -14.33 7.72 -26.71
C ALA A 66 -15.73 7.46 -27.29
N GLU A 67 -16.11 8.17 -28.35
CA GLU A 67 -17.37 7.94 -29.08
C GLU A 67 -17.45 6.51 -29.64
N SER A 68 -16.39 6.06 -30.33
CA SER A 68 -16.32 4.68 -30.84
C SER A 68 -16.40 3.64 -29.73
N SER A 69 -15.83 3.90 -28.56
CA SER A 69 -15.86 2.99 -27.40
C SER A 69 -17.23 2.99 -26.71
N ALA A 70 -17.97 4.10 -26.77
CA ALA A 70 -19.30 4.22 -26.20
C ALA A 70 -20.34 3.44 -27.02
N THR A 71 -20.16 3.35 -28.34
CA THR A 71 -21.02 2.58 -29.24
C THR A 71 -20.55 1.13 -29.46
N GLU A 72 -19.46 0.73 -28.81
CA GLU A 72 -18.86 -0.60 -28.92
C GLU A 72 -19.81 -1.69 -28.39
N THR A 73 -20.00 -2.77 -29.17
CA THR A 73 -20.76 -3.93 -28.70
C THR A 73 -19.98 -4.73 -27.66
N HIS A 74 -20.65 -5.62 -26.93
CA HIS A 74 -19.96 -6.48 -25.95
C HIS A 74 -18.88 -7.35 -26.61
N GLU A 75 -19.18 -8.01 -27.73
CA GLU A 75 -18.22 -8.85 -28.46
C GLU A 75 -17.01 -8.04 -28.97
N GLN A 76 -17.25 -6.83 -29.51
CA GLN A 76 -16.17 -5.94 -29.94
C GLN A 76 -15.28 -5.50 -28.77
N ARG A 77 -15.90 -5.26 -27.60
CA ARG A 77 -15.17 -4.93 -26.38
C ARG A 77 -14.33 -6.10 -25.92
N GLU A 78 -14.87 -7.30 -25.92
CA GLU A 78 -14.15 -8.51 -25.54
C GLU A 78 -12.94 -8.73 -26.44
N THR A 79 -13.11 -8.68 -27.76
CA THR A 79 -12.00 -8.85 -28.71
C THR A 79 -10.94 -7.78 -28.50
N ARG A 80 -11.30 -6.50 -28.38
CA ARG A 80 -10.34 -5.41 -28.10
C ARG A 80 -9.62 -5.61 -26.78
N THR A 81 -10.31 -6.03 -25.72
CA THR A 81 -9.67 -6.27 -24.41
C THR A 81 -8.73 -7.46 -24.44
N GLU A 82 -9.09 -8.52 -25.17
CA GLU A 82 -8.26 -9.70 -25.33
C GLU A 82 -7.02 -9.41 -26.17
N GLU A 83 -7.16 -8.71 -27.30
CA GLU A 83 -6.02 -8.25 -28.11
C GLU A 83 -5.07 -7.37 -27.30
N ASN A 84 -5.58 -6.50 -26.43
CA ASN A 84 -4.76 -5.68 -25.54
C ASN A 84 -4.05 -6.53 -24.47
N ARG A 85 -4.72 -7.57 -23.95
CA ARG A 85 -4.14 -8.52 -23.00
C ARG A 85 -2.97 -9.28 -23.63
N LEU A 86 -3.16 -9.79 -24.84
CA LEU A 86 -2.14 -10.50 -25.60
C LEU A 86 -0.94 -9.60 -25.93
N ARG A 87 -1.18 -8.40 -26.49
CA ARG A 87 -0.12 -7.43 -26.77
C ARG A 87 0.71 -7.07 -25.54
N THR A 88 0.05 -6.93 -24.38
CA THR A 88 0.73 -6.66 -23.12
C THR A 88 1.53 -7.86 -22.64
N ALA A 89 1.01 -9.09 -22.80
CA ALA A 89 1.72 -10.31 -22.46
C ALA A 89 2.97 -10.48 -23.33
N ASP A 90 2.86 -10.29 -24.65
CA ASP A 90 3.99 -10.36 -25.58
C ASP A 90 5.06 -9.30 -25.26
N SER A 91 4.63 -8.07 -24.95
CA SER A 91 5.54 -7.00 -24.54
C SER A 91 6.28 -7.33 -23.23
N ARG A 92 5.62 -8.02 -22.27
CA ARG A 92 6.24 -8.48 -21.03
C ARG A 92 7.16 -9.67 -21.25
N ALA A 93 6.85 -10.56 -22.19
CA ALA A 93 7.69 -11.71 -22.52
C ALA A 93 8.99 -11.28 -23.23
N ALA A 94 8.94 -10.19 -24.01
CA ALA A 94 10.10 -9.58 -24.67
C ALA A 94 10.85 -8.57 -23.77
N GLU A 95 10.43 -8.39 -22.52
CA GLU A 95 10.99 -7.40 -21.60
C GLU A 95 12.42 -7.81 -21.18
N THR A 96 13.37 -6.87 -21.30
CA THR A 96 14.73 -7.06 -20.78
C THR A 96 14.76 -6.99 -19.25
N PRO A 97 15.77 -7.56 -18.57
CA PRO A 97 15.89 -7.48 -17.12
C PRO A 97 15.82 -6.05 -16.56
N ASP A 98 16.52 -5.10 -17.20
CA ASP A 98 16.52 -3.69 -16.78
C ASP A 98 15.13 -3.05 -16.91
N GLN A 99 14.43 -3.32 -18.01
CA GLN A 99 13.05 -2.84 -18.21
C GLN A 99 12.11 -3.43 -17.16
N HIS A 100 12.27 -4.73 -16.86
CA HIS A 100 11.51 -5.42 -15.83
C HIS A 100 11.73 -4.79 -14.45
N GLU A 101 12.98 -4.46 -14.08
CA GLU A 101 13.30 -3.79 -12.83
C GLU A 101 12.66 -2.40 -12.76
N VAL A 102 12.79 -1.59 -13.80
CA VAL A 102 12.17 -0.25 -13.87
C VAL A 102 10.65 -0.35 -13.73
N ARG A 103 10.01 -1.28 -14.42
CA ARG A 103 8.55 -1.51 -14.32
C ARG A 103 8.14 -2.00 -12.94
N SER A 104 8.89 -2.93 -12.35
CA SER A 104 8.64 -3.47 -11.01
C SER A 104 8.74 -2.36 -9.96
N GLU A 105 9.78 -1.53 -10.04
CA GLU A 105 9.98 -0.41 -9.13
C GLU A 105 8.89 0.65 -9.30
N ALA A 106 8.56 1.03 -10.54
CA ALA A 106 7.43 1.93 -10.80
C ALA A 106 6.11 1.39 -10.25
N ASN A 107 5.88 0.07 -10.28
CA ASN A 107 4.71 -0.55 -9.69
C ASN A 107 4.73 -0.50 -8.15
N ARG A 108 5.89 -0.76 -7.54
CA ARG A 108 6.08 -0.63 -6.08
C ARG A 108 5.80 0.78 -5.61
N LEU A 109 6.35 1.79 -6.28
CA LEU A 109 6.14 3.21 -5.95
C LEU A 109 4.68 3.61 -6.10
N ARG A 110 4.02 3.24 -7.20
CA ARG A 110 2.59 3.51 -7.41
C ARG A 110 1.72 2.86 -6.33
N THR A 111 2.02 1.63 -5.96
CA THR A 111 1.31 0.91 -4.90
C THR A 111 1.52 1.57 -3.54
N ALA A 112 2.74 1.99 -3.23
CA ALA A 112 3.06 2.70 -2.00
C ALA A 112 2.34 4.05 -1.93
N ALA A 113 2.35 4.83 -3.02
CA ALA A 113 1.63 6.09 -3.12
C ALA A 113 0.12 5.90 -2.95
N SER A 114 -0.45 4.88 -3.60
CA SER A 114 -1.87 4.54 -3.45
C SER A 114 -2.21 4.20 -1.99
N ARG A 115 -1.36 3.41 -1.31
CA ARG A 115 -1.56 3.06 0.12
C ARG A 115 -1.43 4.26 1.05
N ALA A 116 -0.52 5.19 0.74
CA ALA A 116 -0.35 6.41 1.53
C ALA A 116 -1.54 7.37 1.37
N ALA A 117 -2.23 7.32 0.23
CA ALA A 117 -3.42 8.11 -0.05
C ALA A 117 -4.74 7.41 0.34
N GLU A 118 -4.70 6.18 0.90
CA GLU A 118 -5.90 5.45 1.32
C GLU A 118 -6.63 6.22 2.43
N THR A 119 -7.95 6.30 2.32
CA THR A 119 -8.81 6.72 3.43
C THR A 119 -8.87 5.64 4.52
N ALA A 120 -9.33 5.98 5.72
CA ALA A 120 -9.49 5.00 6.80
C ALA A 120 -10.42 3.83 6.40
N GLU A 121 -11.54 4.12 5.73
CA GLU A 121 -12.47 3.08 5.23
C GLU A 121 -11.82 2.18 4.17
N GLN A 122 -11.04 2.75 3.25
CA GLN A 122 -10.30 1.97 2.25
C GLN A 122 -9.23 1.09 2.90
N TYR A 123 -8.55 1.61 3.92
CA TYR A 123 -7.60 0.84 4.70
C TYR A 123 -8.27 -0.35 5.41
N GLU A 124 -9.41 -0.14 6.06
CA GLU A 124 -10.14 -1.18 6.78
C GLU A 124 -10.66 -2.27 5.85
N THR A 125 -11.30 -1.88 4.75
CA THR A 125 -11.77 -2.83 3.72
C THR A 125 -10.62 -3.66 3.14
N ARG A 126 -9.46 -3.05 2.84
CA ARG A 126 -8.27 -3.78 2.39
C ARG A 126 -7.74 -4.71 3.47
N ALA A 127 -7.65 -4.25 4.71
CA ALA A 127 -7.14 -5.04 5.83
C ALA A 127 -8.04 -6.26 6.09
N GLU A 128 -9.36 -6.08 6.06
CA GLU A 128 -10.34 -7.14 6.24
C GLU A 128 -10.31 -8.14 5.09
N THR A 129 -10.30 -7.66 3.84
CA THR A 129 -10.14 -8.51 2.66
C THR A 129 -8.87 -9.38 2.76
N ASN A 130 -7.76 -8.79 3.23
CA ASN A 130 -6.52 -9.54 3.42
C ASN A 130 -6.62 -10.57 4.55
N ARG A 131 -7.32 -10.25 5.66
CA ARG A 131 -7.56 -11.18 6.76
C ARG A 131 -8.40 -12.38 6.29
N LEU A 132 -9.51 -12.12 5.61
CA LEU A 132 -10.40 -13.17 5.07
C LEU A 132 -9.65 -14.08 4.11
N ARG A 133 -8.97 -13.53 3.11
CA ARG A 133 -8.15 -14.31 2.16
C ARG A 133 -7.11 -15.17 2.88
N THR A 134 -6.43 -14.62 3.89
CA THR A 134 -5.43 -15.39 4.63
C THR A 134 -6.08 -16.47 5.51
N ALA A 135 -7.26 -16.22 6.07
CA ALA A 135 -8.01 -17.21 6.82
C ALA A 135 -8.48 -18.37 5.92
N GLU A 136 -9.02 -18.07 4.74
CA GLU A 136 -9.41 -19.04 3.72
C GLU A 136 -8.23 -19.91 3.29
N LEU A 137 -7.08 -19.30 2.97
CA LEU A 137 -5.86 -20.03 2.62
C LEU A 137 -5.39 -20.96 3.76
N ARG A 138 -5.53 -20.54 5.03
CA ARG A 138 -5.21 -21.39 6.19
C ARG A 138 -6.23 -22.50 6.41
N ALA A 139 -7.50 -22.26 6.12
CA ALA A 139 -8.54 -23.28 6.24
C ALA A 139 -8.38 -24.36 5.16
N ALA A 140 -7.99 -23.97 3.95
CA ALA A 140 -7.69 -24.87 2.84
C ALA A 140 -6.26 -25.46 2.88
N GLU A 141 -5.47 -25.17 3.92
CA GLU A 141 -4.08 -25.61 4.03
C GLU A 141 -3.99 -27.12 4.25
N ALA A 142 -3.25 -27.82 3.38
CA ALA A 142 -2.98 -29.25 3.55
C ALA A 142 -2.22 -29.54 4.87
N PRO A 143 -2.47 -30.67 5.55
CA PRO A 143 -1.87 -30.99 6.85
C PRO A 143 -0.34 -30.91 6.89
N GLU A 144 0.33 -31.36 5.83
CA GLU A 144 1.80 -31.30 5.70
C GLU A 144 2.31 -29.85 5.66
N ARG A 145 1.69 -29.00 4.84
CA ARG A 145 2.01 -27.57 4.77
C ARG A 145 1.77 -26.89 6.11
N ARG A 146 0.67 -27.23 6.78
CA ARG A 146 0.36 -26.75 8.13
C ARG A 146 1.44 -27.15 9.14
N ALA A 147 1.93 -28.39 9.09
CA ALA A 147 2.99 -28.86 9.97
C ALA A 147 4.31 -28.09 9.72
N THR A 148 4.73 -27.94 8.46
CA THR A 148 5.95 -27.18 8.11
C THR A 148 5.87 -25.71 8.53
N ARG A 149 4.71 -25.07 8.36
CA ARG A 149 4.48 -23.69 8.79
C ARG A 149 4.56 -23.57 10.31
N LEU A 150 3.87 -24.45 11.05
CA LEU A 150 3.91 -24.44 12.52
C LEU A 150 5.33 -24.70 13.04
N GLU A 151 6.09 -25.58 12.40
CA GLU A 151 7.48 -25.82 12.77
C GLU A 151 8.37 -24.61 12.48
N SER A 152 8.20 -23.98 11.32
CA SER A 152 8.88 -22.72 10.98
C SER A 152 8.55 -21.61 11.97
N ASP A 153 7.29 -21.50 12.39
CA ASP A 153 6.82 -20.55 13.39
C ASP A 153 7.47 -20.83 14.76
N ARG A 154 7.57 -22.10 15.16
CA ARG A 154 8.27 -22.52 16.40
C ARG A 154 9.75 -22.18 16.34
N LEU A 155 10.45 -22.54 15.27
CA LEU A 155 11.88 -22.25 15.09
C LEU A 155 12.16 -20.74 15.10
N ARG A 156 11.34 -19.95 14.41
CA ARG A 156 11.44 -18.49 14.43
C ARG A 156 11.26 -17.94 15.85
N ASN A 157 10.22 -18.39 16.56
CA ASN A 157 9.98 -17.96 17.94
C ASN A 157 11.10 -18.39 18.90
N ALA A 158 11.62 -19.60 18.75
CA ALA A 158 12.74 -20.12 19.53
C ALA A 158 14.01 -19.30 19.27
N ARG A 159 14.32 -18.99 18.00
CA ARG A 159 15.45 -18.14 17.61
C ARG A 159 15.32 -16.74 18.20
N SER A 160 14.14 -16.13 18.12
CA SER A 160 13.90 -14.81 18.73
C SER A 160 14.12 -14.83 20.25
N ARG A 161 13.61 -15.85 20.95
CA ARG A 161 13.84 -16.01 22.40
C ARG A 161 15.32 -16.27 22.72
N GLN A 162 16.00 -17.08 21.92
CA GLN A 162 17.42 -17.36 22.11
C GLN A 162 18.27 -16.10 21.91
N MET A 163 17.96 -15.29 20.91
CA MET A 163 18.61 -13.98 20.69
C MET A 163 18.41 -13.05 21.88
N LEU A 164 17.17 -12.94 22.39
CA LEU A 164 16.89 -12.16 23.59
C LEU A 164 17.68 -12.67 24.80
N ASN A 165 17.70 -13.98 25.04
CA ASN A 165 18.42 -14.57 26.18
C ASN A 165 19.95 -14.46 26.08
N ARG A 166 20.51 -14.43 24.86
CA ARG A 166 21.96 -14.30 24.60
C ARG A 166 22.45 -12.86 24.53
N ALA A 167 21.55 -11.88 24.47
CA ALA A 167 21.95 -10.48 24.46
C ALA A 167 22.69 -10.16 25.77
N ASP A 168 24.02 -9.98 25.69
CA ASP A 168 24.76 -9.42 26.80
C ASP A 168 24.33 -7.96 26.94
N LEU A 169 23.67 -7.65 28.07
CA LEU A 169 23.20 -6.29 28.32
C LEU A 169 24.36 -5.31 28.60
N LYS A 170 25.58 -5.83 28.79
CA LYS A 170 26.78 -5.03 29.01
C LYS A 170 27.12 -4.24 27.75
N MET A 171 27.24 -2.91 27.87
CA MET A 171 27.54 -1.97 26.77
C MET A 171 26.45 -1.83 25.68
N LEU A 172 25.20 -2.26 25.92
CA LEU A 172 24.11 -2.08 24.95
C LEU A 172 23.82 -0.61 24.58
N ALA A 173 24.18 0.33 25.46
CA ALA A 173 24.11 1.75 25.14
C ALA A 173 24.95 2.12 23.90
N PHE A 174 26.01 1.35 23.62
CA PHE A 174 26.90 1.55 22.48
C PHE A 174 26.59 0.65 21.28
N ASN A 175 25.94 -0.50 21.51
CA ASN A 175 25.62 -1.50 20.48
C ASN A 175 24.12 -1.84 20.47
N TYR A 176 23.27 -0.84 20.27
CA TYR A 176 21.82 -1.03 20.19
C TYR A 176 21.43 -1.82 18.93
N ASN A 177 20.66 -2.89 19.09
CA ASN A 177 20.09 -3.66 18.00
C ASN A 177 18.56 -3.46 17.93
N PRO A 178 18.03 -2.71 16.94
CA PRO A 178 16.59 -2.47 16.81
C PRO A 178 15.74 -3.73 16.65
N SER A 179 16.33 -4.87 16.27
CA SER A 179 15.62 -6.15 16.12
C SER A 179 15.38 -6.89 17.44
N CYS A 180 15.96 -6.42 18.55
CA CYS A 180 15.77 -7.00 19.87
C CYS A 180 14.70 -6.22 20.66
N ASP A 181 13.69 -6.92 21.16
CA ASP A 181 12.75 -6.35 22.13
C ASP A 181 13.35 -6.35 23.54
N TYR A 182 14.07 -5.28 23.87
CA TYR A 182 14.70 -5.14 25.18
C TYR A 182 13.68 -5.01 26.32
N ARG A 183 12.45 -4.55 26.07
CA ARG A 183 11.45 -4.34 27.15
C ARG A 183 11.06 -5.66 27.83
N THR A 184 11.10 -6.76 27.08
CA THR A 184 10.73 -8.10 27.56
C THR A 184 11.93 -8.94 28.01
N HIS A 185 13.14 -8.36 28.02
CA HIS A 185 14.35 -9.11 28.37
C HIS A 185 14.31 -9.58 29.84
N PRO A 186 14.65 -10.85 30.15
CA PRO A 186 14.52 -11.41 31.50
C PRO A 186 15.25 -10.61 32.60
N LYS A 187 16.41 -10.02 32.29
CA LYS A 187 17.16 -9.19 33.25
C LYS A 187 16.52 -7.84 33.58
N HIS A 188 15.55 -7.36 32.79
CA HIS A 188 14.75 -6.18 33.14
C HIS A 188 13.53 -6.53 34.00
N ALA A 189 13.21 -7.82 34.17
CA ALA A 189 12.14 -8.26 35.06
C ALA A 189 12.60 -8.21 36.53
N ILE A 190 12.41 -7.05 37.18
CA ILE A 190 12.70 -6.83 38.61
C ILE A 190 11.78 -7.67 39.53
N GLY A 191 10.66 -8.18 38.99
CA GLY A 191 9.67 -9.00 39.68
C GLY A 191 8.54 -8.19 40.31
N LYS A 192 7.72 -8.83 41.14
CA LYS A 192 6.65 -8.15 41.90
C LYS A 192 7.24 -7.47 43.16
N MET A 193 6.62 -6.36 43.58
CA MET A 193 6.95 -5.64 44.83
C MET A 193 6.15 -6.22 46.00
N ASP A 194 6.39 -7.51 46.29
CA ASP A 194 5.60 -8.31 47.23
C ASP A 194 6.40 -8.79 48.45
N VAL A 195 7.70 -8.51 48.51
CA VAL A 195 8.53 -8.89 49.64
C VAL A 195 8.48 -7.79 50.68
N ILE A 196 8.11 -8.11 51.91
CA ILE A 196 8.08 -7.13 53.01
C ILE A 196 9.43 -7.14 53.73
N CYS A 197 9.98 -5.96 54.02
CA CYS A 197 11.19 -5.85 54.83
C CYS A 197 10.87 -6.10 56.31
N GLU A 198 11.60 -7.01 56.95
CA GLU A 198 11.42 -7.35 58.37
C GLU A 198 11.70 -6.15 59.31
N HIS A 199 12.57 -5.22 58.92
CA HIS A 199 13.01 -4.12 59.80
C HIS A 199 12.15 -2.85 59.68
N CYS A 200 11.67 -2.51 58.48
CA CYS A 200 10.93 -1.26 58.24
C CYS A 200 9.54 -1.48 57.63
N GLN A 201 9.11 -2.72 57.42
CA GLN A 201 7.81 -3.10 56.84
C GLN A 201 7.53 -2.56 55.42
N ALA A 202 8.52 -1.92 54.79
CA ALA A 202 8.40 -1.48 53.40
C ALA A 202 8.32 -2.68 52.44
N LYS A 203 7.51 -2.55 51.40
CA LYS A 203 7.49 -3.51 50.28
C LYS A 203 8.72 -3.27 49.40
N ARG A 204 9.42 -4.34 49.06
CA ARG A 204 10.60 -4.37 48.20
C ARG A 204 10.42 -5.34 47.07
N PHE A 205 11.21 -5.20 46.02
CA PHE A 205 11.21 -6.16 44.92
C PHE A 205 12.03 -7.40 45.26
N ARG A 206 11.68 -8.54 44.64
CA ARG A 206 12.40 -9.82 44.85
C ARG A 206 13.87 -9.74 44.43
N ALA A 207 14.16 -9.04 43.33
CA ALA A 207 15.51 -8.88 42.81
C ALA A 207 16.31 -7.74 43.47
N GLU A 208 15.74 -7.04 44.45
CA GLU A 208 16.37 -5.88 45.09
C GLU A 208 17.39 -6.32 46.15
N PRO A 209 18.60 -5.70 46.19
CA PRO A 209 19.61 -6.07 47.17
C PRO A 209 19.15 -5.78 48.60
N ARG A 210 19.61 -6.62 49.54
CA ARG A 210 19.32 -6.44 50.97
C ARG A 210 19.86 -5.07 51.42
N GLY A 211 19.02 -4.30 52.11
CA GLY A 211 19.39 -3.00 52.66
C GLY A 211 19.00 -1.78 51.83
N MET A 212 18.44 -1.92 50.62
CA MET A 212 17.97 -0.76 49.85
C MET A 212 16.88 0.07 50.54
N CYS A 213 16.05 -0.56 51.37
CA CYS A 213 14.96 0.11 52.09
C CYS A 213 15.35 0.73 53.44
N CYS A 214 16.26 0.11 54.21
CA CYS A 214 16.59 0.54 55.58
C CYS A 214 18.03 0.22 56.00
N SER A 215 18.91 -0.14 55.06
CA SER A 215 20.27 -0.61 55.31
C SER A 215 20.34 -1.75 56.35
N ASN A 216 19.43 -2.72 56.25
CA ASN A 216 19.23 -3.83 57.20
C ASN A 216 18.92 -3.34 58.63
N GLY A 217 17.96 -2.43 58.74
CA GLY A 217 17.49 -1.93 60.04
C GLY A 217 18.38 -0.87 60.70
N LYS A 218 19.46 -0.46 60.03
CA LYS A 218 20.36 0.60 60.52
C LYS A 218 19.75 2.00 60.40
N VAL A 219 18.82 2.19 59.46
CA VAL A 219 18.11 3.47 59.26
C VAL A 219 16.68 3.31 59.74
N ARG A 220 16.30 4.04 60.79
CA ARG A 220 14.90 4.22 61.18
C ARG A 220 14.36 5.43 60.45
N LEU A 221 13.57 5.20 59.39
CA LEU A 221 12.86 6.27 58.72
C LEU A 221 11.75 6.78 59.65
N PRO A 222 11.67 8.09 59.92
CA PRO A 222 10.52 8.64 60.62
C PRO A 222 9.24 8.36 59.83
N PRO A 223 8.09 8.21 60.49
CA PRO A 223 6.81 8.09 59.81
C PRO A 223 6.65 9.30 58.87
N LEU A 224 6.24 9.04 57.63
CA LEU A 224 6.00 10.09 56.66
C LEU A 224 4.85 10.95 57.20
N ASN A 225 5.13 12.23 57.47
CA ASN A 225 4.10 13.18 57.87
C ASN A 225 3.13 13.38 56.71
N GLU A 226 1.85 13.60 57.04
CA GLU A 226 0.84 13.94 56.06
C GLU A 226 1.27 15.23 55.32
N PRO A 227 1.22 15.25 53.98
CA PRO A 227 1.60 16.43 53.24
C PRO A 227 0.66 17.60 53.59
N PRO A 228 1.16 18.83 53.75
CA PRO A 228 0.32 19.98 54.08
C PRO A 228 -0.69 20.28 52.96
N GLU A 229 -1.84 20.84 53.30
CA GLU A 229 -2.79 21.36 52.29
C GLU A 229 -2.10 22.40 51.40
N PRO A 230 -2.36 22.43 50.07
CA PRO A 230 -3.41 21.69 49.35
C PRO A 230 -3.02 20.26 48.90
N LEU A 231 -1.81 19.79 49.18
CA LEU A 231 -1.30 18.52 48.61
C LEU A 231 -2.05 17.30 49.13
N LEU A 232 -2.54 17.35 50.37
CA LEU A 232 -3.35 16.29 50.97
C LEU A 232 -4.61 16.02 50.14
N SER A 233 -5.32 17.07 49.73
CA SER A 233 -6.55 16.96 48.93
C SER A 233 -6.35 16.19 47.61
N TYR A 234 -5.21 16.38 46.93
CA TYR A 234 -4.88 15.67 45.70
C TYR A 234 -4.58 14.18 45.91
N THR A 235 -3.95 13.82 47.04
CA THR A 235 -3.62 12.41 47.34
C THR A 235 -4.82 11.58 47.79
N VAL A 236 -5.78 12.21 48.47
CA VAL A 236 -7.02 11.55 48.94
C VAL A 236 -8.04 11.39 47.81
N ALA A 237 -8.12 12.35 46.87
CA ALA A 237 -9.03 12.27 45.71
C ALA A 237 -8.79 11.02 44.83
N ALA A 238 -7.55 10.52 44.77
CA ALA A 238 -7.22 9.29 44.04
C ALA A 238 -7.76 8.01 44.71
N THR A 239 -8.09 8.04 46.00
CA THR A 239 -8.64 6.88 46.72
C THR A 239 -10.17 6.80 46.65
N TYR A 240 -10.86 7.90 46.37
CA TYR A 240 -12.33 7.93 46.21
C TYR A 240 -12.82 7.69 44.77
N LEU A 241 -11.98 7.86 43.75
CA LEU A 241 -12.34 7.49 42.36
C LEU A 241 -12.14 6.00 42.03
N ALA A 242 -11.68 5.19 43.00
CA ALA A 242 -11.53 3.73 42.86
C ALA A 242 -12.69 2.92 43.46
N ARG A 243 -13.75 3.56 43.98
CA ARG A 243 -14.96 2.91 44.48
C ARG A 243 -16.18 3.72 44.04
N CYS A 244 -16.99 3.15 43.13
CA CYS A 244 -18.18 3.69 42.43
C CYS A 244 -17.83 4.36 41.08
N GLN A 245 -18.21 3.89 39.89
CA GLN A 245 -19.18 2.88 39.44
C GLN A 245 -18.80 2.37 38.03
N PHE A 246 -18.75 1.06 37.88
CA PHE A 246 -19.19 0.32 36.69
C PHE A 246 -20.50 -0.33 37.20
N TRP A 247 -21.75 -0.12 36.74
CA TRP A 247 -22.33 0.41 35.51
C TRP A 247 -23.85 0.68 35.75
N ALA A 248 -24.40 1.71 35.11
CA ALA A 248 -25.73 1.89 34.49
C ALA A 248 -27.04 1.21 35.00
N ILE A 249 -28.12 2.03 35.05
CA ILE A 249 -29.56 1.71 34.85
C ILE A 249 -30.27 0.87 35.94
N ASN A 250 -31.30 1.51 36.52
CA ASN A 250 -32.38 1.03 37.41
C ASN A 250 -31.99 0.27 38.67
#